data_AF-A0A8D8ZAY2-F1
#
_entry.id   AF-A0A8D8ZAY2-F1
#
_cell.length_a   1.000
_cell.length_b   1.000
_cell.length_c   1.000
_cell.angle_alpha   90.00
_cell.angle_beta   90.00
_cell.angle_gamma   90.00
#
_symmetry.space_group_name_H-M   'P 1'
#
loop_
_entity.id
_entity.type
_entity.pdbx_description
1 polymer ?
#
loop_
_entity_poly.entity_id
_entity_poly.type
_entity_poly.pdbx_seq_one_letter_code
_entity_poly.pdbx_strand_id
1 'polypeptide(L)'
;PPSDFLLRKQERLLGSITHGLLAQRQAFQKCRESIVSSCPAAAPLIDKFFLEESSEFRQESDALLQFACGKRAEILADRRKAVEPKGSESRRRLRQIPPSSSHLYDEDQLAKWSSVEPAQQRPQKRPAPDANLGSPFQAAKKQRFVSFKKKGGGEQLQRPKIFQNVRSKVLRESLPRKECVQGVKSPPSDFDMLGYGGPKGGQLKNFVDQWKMLGAPPQLIPLLQGYSIPFSKEPPFQRLVPPFSRLAITPPSPPMDGEILSLLESGMIVPSREKSGFISPMFLVTKPDGCST
;
A
#
# COMPACT_ATOMS: atom_id res chain seq x y z
N PRO A 1 16.37 8.72 -3.25
CA PRO A 1 16.58 8.57 -1.79
C PRO A 1 17.15 7.17 -1.49
N PRO A 2 17.89 6.96 -0.38
CA PRO A 2 18.51 5.66 -0.07
C PRO A 2 17.51 4.49 -0.04
N SER A 3 16.27 4.76 0.36
CA SER A 3 15.16 3.79 0.39
C SER A 3 14.71 3.32 -1.01
N ASP A 4 14.73 4.20 -2.02
CA ASP A 4 14.30 3.84 -3.39
C ASP A 4 15.26 2.83 -4.06
N PHE A 5 16.56 2.87 -3.72
CA PHE A 5 17.52 1.91 -4.28
C PHE A 5 17.22 0.47 -3.86
N LEU A 6 16.90 0.25 -2.59
CA LEU A 6 16.54 -1.07 -2.07
C LEU A 6 15.23 -1.57 -2.69
N LEU A 7 14.22 -0.70 -2.73
CA LEU A 7 12.92 -1.01 -3.33
C LEU A 7 13.05 -1.33 -4.83
N ARG A 8 13.92 -0.63 -5.56
CA ARG A 8 14.21 -0.93 -6.97
C ARG A 8 14.84 -2.31 -7.15
N LYS A 9 15.72 -2.73 -6.24
CA LYS A 9 16.32 -4.08 -6.28
C LYS A 9 15.26 -5.16 -6.05
N GLN A 10 14.35 -4.94 -5.10
CA GLN A 10 13.26 -5.87 -4.82
C GLN A 10 12.24 -5.93 -5.96
N GLU A 11 11.88 -4.79 -6.56
CA GLU A 11 11.00 -4.73 -7.74
C GLU A 11 11.57 -5.54 -8.91
N ARG A 12 12.87 -5.41 -9.19
CA ARG A 12 13.55 -6.21 -10.21
C ARG A 12 13.50 -7.70 -9.92
N LEU A 13 13.75 -8.10 -8.67
CA LEU A 13 13.70 -9.51 -8.26
C LEU A 13 12.30 -10.09 -8.48
N LEU A 14 11.24 -9.39 -8.03
CA LEU A 14 9.86 -9.83 -8.24
C LEU A 14 9.48 -9.83 -9.73
N GLY A 15 10.00 -8.89 -10.51
CA GLY A 15 9.87 -8.90 -11.97
C GLY A 15 10.47 -10.15 -12.60
N SER A 16 11.67 -10.55 -12.18
CA SER A 16 12.31 -11.80 -12.63
C SER A 16 11.54 -13.05 -12.22
N ILE A 17 11.00 -13.08 -10.99
CA ILE A 17 10.16 -14.20 -10.52
C ILE A 17 8.88 -14.29 -11.35
N THR A 18 8.19 -13.16 -11.57
CA THR A 18 6.98 -13.11 -12.39
C THR A 18 7.24 -13.63 -13.80
N HIS A 19 8.34 -13.19 -14.41
CA HIS A 19 8.77 -13.69 -15.72
C HIS A 19 9.04 -15.20 -15.70
N GLY A 20 9.74 -15.70 -14.68
CA GLY A 20 10.03 -17.14 -14.53
C GLY A 20 8.75 -17.98 -14.44
N LEU A 21 7.76 -17.55 -13.65
CA LEU A 21 6.47 -18.24 -13.52
C LEU A 21 5.71 -18.25 -14.85
N LEU A 22 5.68 -17.14 -15.58
CA LEU A 22 5.03 -17.08 -16.90
C LEU A 22 5.75 -17.96 -17.93
N ALA A 23 7.09 -17.97 -17.93
CA ALA A 23 7.87 -18.84 -18.80
C ALA A 23 7.63 -20.33 -18.50
N GLN A 24 7.54 -20.70 -17.22
CA GLN A 24 7.20 -22.06 -16.79
C GLN A 24 5.81 -22.47 -17.28
N ARG A 25 4.80 -21.60 -17.15
CA ARG A 25 3.45 -21.85 -17.67
C ARG A 25 3.44 -22.01 -19.18
N GLN A 26 4.18 -21.17 -19.90
CA GLN A 26 4.29 -21.27 -21.35
C GLN A 26 4.95 -22.59 -21.77
N ALA A 27 6.02 -23.01 -21.07
CA ALA A 27 6.66 -24.30 -21.32
C ALA A 27 5.70 -25.46 -21.06
N PHE A 28 4.92 -25.41 -19.97
CA PHE A 28 3.89 -26.40 -19.67
C PHE A 28 2.85 -26.51 -20.78
N GLN A 29 2.35 -25.39 -21.30
CA GLN A 29 1.38 -25.40 -22.40
C GLN A 29 1.95 -26.04 -23.68
N LYS A 30 3.20 -25.74 -24.03
CA LYS A 30 3.88 -26.39 -25.17
C LYS A 30 4.06 -27.89 -24.98
N CYS A 31 4.41 -28.33 -23.76
CA CYS A 31 4.50 -29.74 -23.42
C CYS A 31 3.14 -30.42 -23.52
N ARG A 32 2.06 -29.78 -23.03
CA ARG A 32 0.69 -30.27 -23.18
C ARG A 32 0.33 -30.45 -24.65
N GLU A 33 0.55 -29.46 -25.50
CA GLU A 33 0.28 -29.55 -26.94
C GLU A 33 1.00 -30.75 -27.58
N SER A 34 2.27 -30.96 -27.21
CA SER A 34 3.08 -32.11 -27.68
C SER A 34 2.49 -33.45 -27.21
N ILE A 35 2.09 -33.55 -25.94
CA ILE A 35 1.47 -34.77 -25.38
C ILE A 35 0.12 -35.04 -26.04
N VAL A 36 -0.74 -34.03 -26.17
CA VAL A 36 -2.06 -34.16 -26.80
C VAL A 36 -1.94 -34.56 -28.27
N SER A 37 -0.95 -34.03 -28.99
CA SER A 37 -0.69 -34.45 -30.37
C SER A 37 -0.25 -35.92 -30.49
N SER A 38 0.50 -36.42 -29.49
CA SER A 38 1.02 -37.80 -29.48
C SER A 38 0.00 -38.80 -28.91
N CYS A 39 -0.83 -38.35 -27.97
CA CYS A 39 -1.85 -39.16 -27.29
C CYS A 39 -3.08 -38.29 -26.98
N PRO A 40 -4.04 -38.19 -27.92
CA PRO A 40 -5.24 -37.36 -27.74
C PRO A 40 -6.09 -37.78 -26.53
N ALA A 41 -6.06 -39.06 -26.14
CA ALA A 41 -6.78 -39.58 -24.98
C ALA A 41 -6.28 -38.99 -23.64
N ALA A 42 -5.05 -38.44 -23.60
CA ALA A 42 -4.52 -37.80 -22.39
C ALA A 42 -5.07 -36.38 -22.16
N ALA A 43 -5.61 -35.71 -23.19
CA ALA A 43 -6.13 -34.35 -23.10
C ALA A 43 -7.13 -34.12 -21.96
N PRO A 44 -8.22 -34.92 -21.82
CA PRO A 44 -9.20 -34.70 -20.75
C PRO A 44 -8.60 -34.91 -19.35
N LEU A 45 -7.61 -35.79 -19.20
CA LEU A 45 -6.93 -36.01 -17.92
C LEU A 45 -6.04 -34.81 -17.57
N ILE A 46 -5.27 -34.30 -18.53
CA ILE A 46 -4.42 -33.13 -18.31
C ILE A 46 -5.27 -31.92 -17.95
N ASP A 47 -6.37 -31.71 -18.66
CA ASP A 47 -7.24 -30.56 -18.44
C ASP A 47 -7.87 -30.62 -17.05
N LYS A 48 -8.40 -31.79 -16.65
CA LYS A 48 -8.98 -32.03 -15.32
C LYS A 48 -7.99 -31.82 -14.17
N PHE A 49 -6.76 -32.34 -14.30
CA PHE A 49 -5.81 -32.33 -13.18
C PHE A 49 -4.93 -31.07 -13.12
N PHE A 50 -4.80 -30.30 -14.20
CA PHE A 50 -3.85 -29.18 -14.25
C PHE A 50 -4.43 -27.85 -14.75
N LEU A 51 -5.50 -27.84 -15.55
CA LEU A 51 -6.01 -26.61 -16.17
C LEU A 51 -7.34 -26.14 -15.61
N GLU A 52 -8.16 -27.07 -15.13
CA GLU A 52 -9.43 -26.78 -14.48
C GLU A 52 -9.21 -25.89 -13.25
N GLU A 53 -10.07 -24.89 -13.04
CA GLU A 53 -9.93 -23.91 -11.96
C GLU A 53 -10.00 -24.54 -10.57
N SER A 54 -10.67 -25.69 -10.46
CA SER A 54 -10.76 -26.50 -9.25
C SER A 54 -9.49 -27.32 -8.96
N SER A 55 -8.56 -27.43 -9.92
CA SER A 55 -7.36 -28.24 -9.74
C SER A 55 -6.34 -27.57 -8.82
N GLU A 56 -5.75 -28.35 -7.92
CA GLU A 56 -4.74 -27.86 -6.96
C GLU A 56 -3.56 -27.19 -7.68
N PHE A 57 -3.10 -27.79 -8.78
CA PHE A 57 -2.00 -27.21 -9.57
C PHE A 57 -2.35 -25.84 -10.13
N ARG A 58 -3.57 -25.67 -10.67
CA ARG A 58 -4.00 -24.39 -11.24
C ARG A 58 -4.13 -23.33 -10.15
N GLN A 59 -4.76 -23.68 -9.03
CA GLN A 59 -4.94 -22.79 -7.89
C GLN A 59 -3.60 -22.33 -7.32
N GLU A 60 -2.67 -23.24 -7.08
CA GLU A 60 -1.35 -22.89 -6.56
C GLU A 60 -0.55 -22.05 -7.56
N SER A 61 -0.60 -22.40 -8.85
CA SER A 61 0.07 -21.60 -9.87
C SER A 61 -0.49 -20.17 -9.88
N ASP A 62 -1.83 -20.01 -9.83
CA ASP A 62 -2.50 -18.71 -9.87
C ASP A 62 -2.24 -17.91 -8.59
N ALA A 63 -2.25 -18.56 -7.43
CA ALA A 63 -1.90 -17.96 -6.15
C ALA A 63 -0.45 -17.44 -6.14
N LEU A 64 0.52 -18.21 -6.65
CA LEU A 64 1.92 -17.78 -6.76
C LEU A 64 2.07 -16.55 -7.68
N LEU A 65 1.38 -16.55 -8.82
CA LEU A 65 1.43 -15.43 -9.76
C LEU A 65 0.78 -14.18 -9.16
N GLN A 66 -0.37 -14.33 -8.49
CA GLN A 66 -1.06 -13.26 -7.79
C GLN A 66 -0.22 -12.70 -6.65
N PHE A 67 0.42 -13.55 -5.86
CA PHE A 67 1.31 -13.15 -4.78
C PHE A 67 2.50 -12.34 -5.30
N ALA A 68 3.20 -12.84 -6.32
CA ALA A 68 4.35 -12.16 -6.90
C ALA A 68 3.96 -10.80 -7.50
N CYS A 69 2.84 -10.76 -8.26
CA CYS A 69 2.32 -9.53 -8.84
C CYS A 69 1.84 -8.53 -7.78
N GLY A 70 1.13 -9.01 -6.74
CA GLY A 70 0.63 -8.21 -5.64
C GLY A 70 1.78 -7.56 -4.85
N LYS A 71 2.79 -8.35 -4.47
CA LYS A 71 3.99 -7.81 -3.80
C LYS A 71 4.75 -6.82 -4.69
N ARG A 72 4.81 -7.06 -6.00
CA ARG A 72 5.44 -6.11 -6.92
C ARG A 72 4.67 -4.80 -6.98
N ALA A 73 3.34 -4.84 -6.96
CA ALA A 73 2.49 -3.66 -6.93
C ALA A 73 2.67 -2.84 -5.64
N GLU A 74 2.76 -3.50 -4.48
CA GLU A 74 3.09 -2.85 -3.19
C GLU A 74 4.42 -2.10 -3.26
N ILE A 75 5.48 -2.75 -3.76
CA ILE A 75 6.81 -2.14 -3.88
C ILE A 75 6.79 -0.96 -4.85
N LEU A 76 6.05 -1.04 -5.96
CA LEU A 76 5.88 0.08 -6.87
C LEU A 76 5.18 1.27 -6.20
N ALA A 77 4.18 1.02 -5.34
CA ALA A 77 3.53 2.07 -4.56
C ALA A 77 4.51 2.72 -3.57
N ASP A 78 5.33 1.94 -2.88
CA ASP A 78 6.35 2.45 -1.96
C ASP A 78 7.42 3.27 -2.68
N ARG A 79 7.83 2.84 -3.88
CA ARG A 79 8.76 3.61 -4.73
C ARG A 79 8.17 4.93 -5.17
N ARG A 80 6.89 4.95 -5.56
CA ARG A 80 6.17 6.18 -5.91
C ARG A 80 6.13 7.13 -4.72
N LYS A 81 5.77 6.63 -3.53
CA LYS A 81 5.76 7.39 -2.27
C LYS A 81 7.14 7.97 -1.93
N ALA A 82 8.21 7.21 -2.15
CA ALA A 82 9.57 7.66 -1.87
C ALA A 82 10.03 8.84 -2.75
N VAL A 83 9.42 9.03 -3.92
CA VAL A 83 9.72 10.13 -4.86
C VAL A 83 8.64 11.22 -4.87
N GLU A 84 7.63 11.14 -4.00
CA GLU A 84 6.58 12.16 -3.92
C GLU A 84 7.14 13.53 -3.48
N PRO A 85 6.66 14.63 -4.09
CA PRO A 85 7.01 15.97 -3.65
C PRO A 85 6.43 16.26 -2.25
N LYS A 86 7.02 17.26 -1.57
CA LYS A 86 6.61 17.69 -0.23
C LYS A 86 5.29 18.50 -0.23
N GLY A 87 4.96 19.17 -1.34
CA GLY A 87 3.73 19.97 -1.46
C GLY A 87 2.48 19.10 -1.62
N SER A 88 1.36 19.48 -0.98
CA SER A 88 0.12 18.70 -1.00
C SER A 88 -0.52 18.65 -2.40
N GLU A 89 -0.56 19.79 -3.10
CA GLU A 89 -1.14 19.90 -4.45
C GLU A 89 -0.34 19.11 -5.50
N SER A 90 0.99 19.26 -5.49
CA SER A 90 1.87 18.52 -6.40
C SER A 90 1.83 17.01 -6.13
N ARG A 91 1.70 16.60 -4.86
CA ARG A 91 1.50 15.19 -4.49
C ARG A 91 0.16 14.64 -4.97
N ARG A 92 -0.94 15.39 -4.79
CA ARG A 92 -2.28 14.96 -5.22
C ARG A 92 -2.33 14.74 -6.73
N ARG A 93 -1.78 15.67 -7.51
CA ARG A 93 -1.72 15.56 -8.98
C ARG A 93 -0.82 14.41 -9.44
N LEU A 94 0.35 14.22 -8.82
CA LEU A 94 1.28 13.15 -9.17
C LEU A 94 0.69 11.75 -8.92
N ARG A 95 -0.16 11.59 -7.89
CA ARG A 95 -0.84 10.31 -7.60
C ARG A 95 -1.84 9.88 -8.67
N GLN A 96 -2.46 10.84 -9.37
CA GLN A 96 -3.42 10.58 -10.43
C GLN A 96 -2.77 9.99 -11.69
N ILE A 97 -1.47 10.20 -11.86
CA ILE A 97 -0.73 9.66 -13.00
C ILE A 97 -0.49 8.16 -12.76
N PRO A 98 -1.03 7.26 -13.59
CA PRO A 98 -0.80 5.82 -13.42
C PRO A 98 0.67 5.47 -13.68
N PRO A 99 1.16 4.34 -13.13
CA PRO A 99 2.46 3.83 -13.54
C PRO A 99 2.42 3.40 -15.02
N SER A 100 3.54 3.56 -15.72
CA SER A 100 3.69 3.01 -17.07
C SER A 100 4.36 1.64 -17.03
N SER A 101 4.46 1.01 -18.20
CA SER A 101 5.12 -0.28 -18.38
C SER A 101 6.64 -0.25 -18.11
N SER A 102 7.27 0.93 -18.06
CA SER A 102 8.72 1.09 -17.84
C SER A 102 9.08 2.08 -16.72
N HIS A 103 8.19 3.00 -16.37
CA HIS A 103 8.44 4.08 -15.41
C HIS A 103 7.40 4.10 -14.30
N LEU A 104 7.77 4.67 -13.14
CA LEU A 104 6.89 4.80 -11.98
C LEU A 104 5.63 5.63 -12.24
N TYR A 105 5.67 6.45 -13.30
CA TYR A 105 4.60 7.30 -13.79
C TYR A 105 4.56 7.19 -15.32
N ASP A 106 3.41 7.48 -15.90
CA ASP A 106 3.24 7.70 -17.32
C ASP A 106 4.00 8.96 -17.77
N GLU A 107 4.92 8.80 -18.71
CA GLU A 107 5.84 9.88 -19.11
C GLU A 107 5.11 11.03 -19.81
N ASP A 108 4.11 10.74 -20.64
CA ASP A 108 3.35 11.76 -21.37
C ASP A 108 2.51 12.61 -20.41
N GLN A 109 1.88 11.98 -19.42
CA GLN A 109 1.14 12.69 -18.36
C GLN A 109 2.07 13.44 -17.41
N LEU A 110 3.27 12.92 -17.14
CA LEU A 110 4.27 13.59 -16.31
C LEU A 110 4.92 14.79 -17.01
N ALA A 111 5.14 14.74 -18.33
CA ALA A 111 5.67 15.87 -19.11
C ALA A 111 4.67 17.03 -19.19
N LYS A 112 3.36 16.72 -19.24
CA LYS A 112 2.28 17.70 -19.11
C LYS A 112 2.26 18.35 -17.73
N TRP A 113 2.67 17.63 -16.69
CA TRP A 113 2.84 18.16 -15.34
C TRP A 113 4.00 19.17 -15.22
N SER A 114 5.16 18.91 -15.82
CA SER A 114 6.32 19.82 -15.75
C SER A 114 6.16 21.12 -16.52
N SER A 115 5.19 21.19 -17.44
CA SER A 115 4.94 22.37 -18.27
C SER A 115 4.01 23.39 -17.60
N VAL A 116 3.40 23.05 -16.44
CA VAL A 116 2.53 23.94 -15.65
C VAL A 116 3.28 24.46 -14.42
N GLU A 117 4.46 25.05 -14.63
CA GLU A 117 4.99 26.06 -13.71
C GLU A 117 4.45 27.41 -14.19
N PRO A 118 3.52 28.07 -13.49
CA PRO A 118 3.34 29.49 -13.70
C PRO A 118 4.66 30.15 -13.27
N ALA A 119 5.34 30.77 -14.22
CA ALA A 119 6.50 31.61 -14.00
C ALA A 119 6.29 32.43 -12.72
N GLN A 120 6.99 32.08 -11.64
CA GLN A 120 7.04 32.92 -10.46
C GLN A 120 7.76 34.20 -10.86
N GLN A 121 6.93 35.20 -11.14
CA GLN A 121 7.29 36.60 -11.26
C GLN A 121 8.22 36.94 -10.11
N ARG A 122 9.47 37.29 -10.44
CA ARG A 122 10.33 38.04 -9.52
C ARG A 122 9.50 39.22 -9.00
N PRO A 123 9.46 39.50 -7.69
CA PRO A 123 8.85 40.74 -7.23
C PRO A 123 9.66 41.89 -7.84
N GLN A 124 9.05 42.61 -8.79
CA GLN A 124 9.56 43.88 -9.26
C GLN A 124 9.57 44.83 -8.05
N LYS A 125 10.78 45.23 -7.62
CA LYS A 125 10.97 46.34 -6.69
C LYS A 125 10.25 47.55 -7.27
N ARG A 126 9.16 47.99 -6.63
CA ARG A 126 8.62 49.33 -6.87
C ARG A 126 9.66 50.35 -6.36
N PRO A 127 9.96 51.43 -7.10
CA PRO A 127 10.72 52.54 -6.53
C PRO A 127 9.86 53.24 -5.47
N ALA A 128 10.45 53.51 -4.31
CA ALA A 128 9.83 54.31 -3.27
C ALA A 128 9.83 55.80 -3.69
N PRO A 129 8.77 56.57 -3.42
CA PRO A 129 8.84 58.02 -3.52
C PRO A 129 9.52 58.60 -2.29
N ASP A 130 10.39 59.58 -2.55
CA ASP A 130 11.12 60.37 -1.56
C ASP A 130 10.19 61.14 -0.61
N ALA A 131 10.53 61.14 0.68
CA ALA A 131 10.33 62.28 1.57
C ALA A 131 11.30 62.19 2.76
N ASN A 132 12.34 63.03 2.69
CA ASN A 132 13.20 63.41 3.81
C ASN A 132 12.40 64.20 4.85
N LEU A 133 12.65 63.97 6.15
CA LEU A 133 13.04 64.97 7.17
C LEU A 133 12.91 64.42 8.60
N GLY A 134 14.03 64.43 9.36
CA GLY A 134 14.01 64.43 10.84
C GLY A 134 14.81 63.33 11.56
N SER A 135 16.13 63.52 11.72
CA SER A 135 17.07 62.79 12.62
C SER A 135 16.89 63.20 14.10
N PRO A 136 17.64 62.74 15.15
CA PRO A 136 18.73 61.73 15.25
C PRO A 136 18.64 60.77 16.48
N PHE A 137 19.71 59.99 16.74
CA PHE A 137 20.08 59.22 17.96
C PHE A 137 19.55 57.76 18.06
N GLN A 138 20.29 56.67 18.30
CA GLN A 138 21.68 56.39 18.72
C GLN A 138 22.22 55.07 18.12
N ALA A 139 23.55 54.99 18.02
CA ALA A 139 24.33 53.80 17.68
C ALA A 139 24.74 53.01 18.94
N ALA A 140 24.72 51.66 18.88
CA ALA A 140 25.52 50.82 19.77
C ALA A 140 25.87 49.44 19.16
N LYS A 141 27.15 49.33 18.79
CA LYS A 141 28.10 48.20 18.95
C LYS A 141 27.70 46.75 18.59
N LYS A 142 28.31 46.31 17.47
CA LYS A 142 29.16 45.11 17.26
C LYS A 142 29.05 43.92 18.25
N GLN A 143 28.90 42.71 17.70
CA GLN A 143 29.88 41.62 17.88
C GLN A 143 29.74 40.52 16.80
N ARG A 144 30.83 40.27 16.08
CA ARG A 144 31.10 39.06 15.27
C ARG A 144 32.01 38.16 16.10
N PHE A 145 31.84 36.83 16.08
CA PHE A 145 32.94 35.84 16.09
C PHE A 145 32.43 34.50 15.50
N VAL A 146 32.83 34.15 14.27
CA VAL A 146 33.87 33.16 13.83
C VAL A 146 33.54 31.68 14.06
N SER A 147 33.52 30.95 12.93
CA SER A 147 33.44 29.49 12.75
C SER A 147 34.61 28.71 13.36
N PHE A 148 34.36 27.45 13.76
CA PHE A 148 35.39 26.43 13.84
C PHE A 148 34.92 25.08 13.25
N LYS A 149 35.86 24.45 12.54
CA LYS A 149 35.78 23.21 11.76
C LYS A 149 36.76 22.20 12.35
N LYS A 150 36.38 20.92 12.50
CA LYS A 150 37.23 19.71 12.57
C LYS A 150 36.30 18.48 12.46
N LYS A 151 36.32 17.62 11.41
CA LYS A 151 37.23 16.46 11.11
C LYS A 151 37.54 15.62 12.37
N GLY A 152 37.36 14.30 12.45
CA GLY A 152 36.97 13.22 11.54
C GLY A 152 37.35 11.85 12.17
N GLY A 153 36.87 10.73 11.59
CA GLY A 153 37.25 9.33 11.90
C GLY A 153 36.05 8.50 12.38
N GLY A 154 35.66 7.34 11.83
CA GLY A 154 36.24 6.48 10.79
C GLY A 154 36.31 5.04 11.31
N GLU A 155 35.29 4.21 11.05
CA GLU A 155 35.41 2.75 11.13
C GLU A 155 34.64 2.08 9.99
N GLN A 156 35.31 1.11 9.39
CA GLN A 156 35.10 0.55 8.07
C GLN A 156 34.92 -0.96 8.25
N LEU A 157 33.76 -1.52 7.86
CA LEU A 157 33.63 -2.97 7.69
C LEU A 157 33.13 -3.27 6.27
N GLN A 158 33.99 -3.99 5.54
CA GLN A 158 33.90 -4.28 4.12
C GLN A 158 32.81 -5.32 3.83
N ARG A 159 32.08 -5.16 2.71
CA ARG A 159 31.31 -6.23 2.07
C ARG A 159 31.89 -6.50 0.66
N PRO A 160 32.07 -7.76 0.26
CA PRO A 160 32.67 -8.10 -1.03
C PRO A 160 31.71 -7.89 -2.22
N LYS A 161 32.30 -7.49 -3.35
CA LYS A 161 31.69 -7.32 -4.68
C LYS A 161 31.73 -8.65 -5.43
N ILE A 162 30.60 -9.11 -5.99
CA ILE A 162 30.56 -10.19 -6.99
C ILE A 162 29.48 -9.86 -8.04
N PHE A 163 29.95 -9.67 -9.29
CA PHE A 163 29.33 -9.79 -10.64
C PHE A 163 28.09 -8.90 -10.96
N GLN A 164 28.16 -7.92 -11.88
CA GLN A 164 28.32 -7.98 -13.35
C GLN A 164 27.45 -9.07 -14.03
N ASN A 165 26.82 -8.94 -15.20
CA ASN A 165 26.51 -7.87 -16.15
C ASN A 165 25.87 -8.67 -17.31
N VAL A 166 24.55 -8.62 -17.55
CA VAL A 166 23.98 -9.18 -18.80
C VAL A 166 22.89 -8.23 -19.29
N ARG A 167 23.15 -7.67 -20.46
CA ARG A 167 22.33 -6.69 -21.17
C ARG A 167 21.76 -7.43 -22.38
N SER A 168 20.46 -7.70 -22.37
CA SER A 168 19.76 -8.23 -23.55
C SER A 168 18.71 -7.21 -23.98
N LYS A 169 18.92 -6.66 -25.18
CA LYS A 169 17.94 -5.89 -25.95
C LYS A 169 16.86 -6.87 -26.44
N VAL A 170 15.58 -6.59 -26.21
CA VAL A 170 14.50 -7.18 -27.03
C VAL A 170 13.44 -6.13 -27.33
N LEU A 171 13.10 -6.14 -28.62
CA LEU A 171 12.20 -5.33 -29.44
C LEU A 171 10.77 -5.30 -28.87
N ARG A 172 10.12 -4.12 -28.92
CA ARG A 172 8.75 -3.90 -28.45
C ARG A 172 7.83 -3.78 -29.66
N GLU A 173 7.15 -4.86 -30.02
CA GLU A 173 6.02 -4.83 -30.96
C GLU A 173 4.71 -4.55 -30.21
N SER A 174 3.91 -3.67 -30.80
CA SER A 174 2.65 -3.11 -30.29
C SER A 174 1.45 -3.97 -30.65
N LEU A 175 0.57 -4.27 -29.68
CA LEU A 175 -0.79 -4.79 -29.92
C LEU A 175 -1.83 -3.98 -29.13
N PRO A 176 -3.09 -3.91 -29.63
CA PRO A 176 -4.02 -2.83 -29.32
C PRO A 176 -4.82 -3.03 -28.03
N ARG A 177 -5.22 -1.88 -27.48
CA ARG A 177 -5.95 -1.66 -26.22
C ARG A 177 -7.42 -2.07 -26.36
N LYS A 178 -7.90 -3.02 -25.53
CA LYS A 178 -9.34 -3.30 -25.39
C LYS A 178 -9.95 -2.41 -24.29
N GLU A 179 -11.09 -1.84 -24.60
CA GLU A 179 -11.88 -0.93 -23.78
C GLU A 179 -12.51 -1.64 -22.56
N CYS A 180 -12.72 -0.86 -21.51
CA CYS A 180 -13.26 -1.29 -20.22
C CYS A 180 -14.79 -1.17 -20.24
N VAL A 181 -15.52 -2.26 -20.01
CA VAL A 181 -16.98 -2.24 -19.84
C VAL A 181 -17.30 -2.42 -18.35
N GLN A 182 -18.17 -1.55 -17.84
CA GLN A 182 -18.62 -1.48 -16.46
C GLN A 182 -19.63 -2.60 -16.12
N GLY A 183 -19.53 -3.09 -14.88
CA GLY A 183 -20.68 -3.48 -14.05
C GLY A 183 -21.35 -4.83 -14.33
N VAL A 184 -20.83 -5.90 -13.71
CA VAL A 184 -21.63 -7.10 -13.43
C VAL A 184 -21.41 -7.48 -11.96
N LYS A 185 -22.49 -7.49 -11.17
CA LYS A 185 -22.50 -8.05 -9.81
C LYS A 185 -22.35 -9.56 -9.95
N SER A 186 -21.26 -10.13 -9.42
CA SER A 186 -21.06 -11.57 -9.36
C SER A 186 -22.08 -12.23 -8.42
N PRO A 187 -22.52 -13.46 -8.73
CA PRO A 187 -23.37 -14.23 -7.82
C PRO A 187 -22.63 -14.57 -6.52
N PRO A 188 -23.35 -14.80 -5.40
CA PRO A 188 -22.74 -15.13 -4.12
C PRO A 188 -21.97 -16.45 -4.22
N SER A 189 -20.84 -16.52 -3.54
CA SER A 189 -20.00 -17.71 -3.51
C SER A 189 -20.63 -18.78 -2.60
N ASP A 190 -20.35 -20.05 -2.88
CA ASP A 190 -20.82 -21.20 -2.08
C ASP A 190 -20.40 -21.15 -0.59
N PHE A 191 -19.53 -20.21 -0.20
CA PHE A 191 -19.16 -19.96 1.19
C PHE A 191 -20.32 -19.37 2.02
N ASP A 192 -21.33 -18.78 1.37
CA ASP A 192 -22.49 -18.14 2.03
C ASP A 192 -23.62 -19.13 2.40
N MET A 193 -23.53 -20.40 1.98
CA MET A 193 -24.65 -21.37 2.09
C MET A 193 -24.73 -22.16 3.41
N LEU A 194 -23.80 -21.97 4.36
CA LEU A 194 -23.79 -22.70 5.64
C LEU A 194 -24.46 -21.98 6.82
N GLY A 195 -25.45 -21.11 6.57
CA GLY A 195 -26.36 -20.60 7.61
C GLY A 195 -25.73 -19.70 8.71
N TYR A 196 -24.44 -19.37 8.59
CA TYR A 196 -23.79 -18.38 9.45
C TYR A 196 -23.85 -17.03 8.76
N GLY A 197 -24.79 -16.19 9.19
CA GLY A 197 -25.07 -14.90 8.56
C GLY A 197 -23.81 -14.06 8.29
N GLY A 198 -23.58 -13.79 7.01
CA GLY A 198 -22.65 -12.80 6.47
C GLY A 198 -21.18 -12.93 6.87
N PRO A 199 -20.28 -12.19 6.20
CA PRO A 199 -18.89 -12.07 6.62
C PRO A 199 -18.81 -11.39 7.99
N LYS A 200 -18.56 -12.16 9.05
CA LYS A 200 -18.30 -11.65 10.40
C LYS A 200 -16.82 -11.30 10.57
N GLY A 201 -16.52 -10.04 10.84
CA GLY A 201 -15.16 -9.59 11.12
C GLY A 201 -14.60 -10.16 12.44
N GLY A 202 -13.28 -10.12 12.60
CA GLY A 202 -12.61 -10.45 13.86
C GLY A 202 -12.51 -11.95 14.20
N GLN A 203 -12.94 -12.85 13.31
CA GLN A 203 -12.94 -14.30 13.58
C GLN A 203 -11.65 -15.03 13.16
N LEU A 204 -10.64 -14.33 12.63
CA LEU A 204 -9.41 -14.95 12.12
C LEU A 204 -8.72 -15.86 13.14
N LYS A 205 -8.80 -15.51 14.43
CA LYS A 205 -8.24 -16.32 15.53
C LYS A 205 -8.84 -17.73 15.58
N ASN A 206 -10.10 -17.91 15.20
CA ASN A 206 -10.80 -19.21 15.23
C ASN A 206 -10.30 -20.17 14.15
N PHE A 207 -9.64 -19.64 13.11
CA PHE A 207 -9.16 -20.42 11.97
C PHE A 207 -7.65 -20.71 12.05
N VAL A 208 -6.96 -20.26 13.10
CA VAL A 208 -5.50 -20.42 13.25
C VAL A 208 -5.04 -21.86 13.08
N ASP A 209 -5.78 -22.84 13.60
CA ASP A 209 -5.37 -24.24 13.52
C ASP A 209 -5.54 -24.81 12.11
N GLN A 210 -6.55 -24.36 11.36
CA GLN A 210 -6.67 -24.71 9.93
C GLN A 210 -5.51 -24.12 9.13
N TRP A 211 -5.12 -22.88 9.41
CA TRP A 211 -3.97 -22.27 8.75
C TRP A 211 -2.65 -22.99 9.08
N LYS A 212 -2.46 -23.49 10.31
CA LYS A 212 -1.30 -24.34 10.65
C LYS A 212 -1.32 -25.66 9.87
N MET A 213 -2.46 -26.32 9.78
CA MET A 213 -2.59 -27.58 9.01
C MET A 213 -2.27 -27.39 7.54
N LEU A 214 -2.61 -26.23 6.97
CA LEU A 214 -2.28 -25.85 5.59
C LEU A 214 -0.83 -25.39 5.39
N GLY A 215 0.03 -25.54 6.40
CA GLY A 215 1.45 -25.20 6.29
C GLY A 215 1.74 -23.70 6.30
N ALA A 216 0.88 -22.89 6.92
CA ALA A 216 1.11 -21.44 7.00
C ALA A 216 2.48 -21.14 7.64
N PRO A 217 3.25 -20.20 7.06
CA PRO A 217 4.53 -19.77 7.61
C PRO A 217 4.44 -19.43 9.12
N PRO A 218 5.42 -19.85 9.94
CA PRO A 218 5.38 -19.68 11.39
C PRO A 218 5.31 -18.20 11.82
N GLN A 219 5.67 -17.27 10.95
CA GLN A 219 5.58 -15.82 11.16
C GLN A 219 4.14 -15.30 11.07
N LEU A 220 3.25 -15.98 10.34
CA LEU A 220 1.84 -15.60 10.18
C LEU A 220 0.97 -16.09 11.33
N ILE A 221 1.34 -17.19 11.99
CA ILE A 221 0.56 -17.75 13.09
C ILE A 221 0.34 -16.75 14.23
N PRO A 222 1.35 -16.01 14.73
CA PRO A 222 1.15 -14.98 15.74
C PRO A 222 0.25 -13.82 15.27
N LEU A 223 0.29 -13.48 13.98
CA LEU A 223 -0.54 -12.41 13.42
C LEU A 223 -2.01 -12.82 13.37
N LEU A 224 -2.28 -14.07 12.97
CA LEU A 224 -3.64 -14.64 12.92
C LEU A 224 -4.23 -14.88 14.31
N GLN A 225 -3.38 -15.18 15.30
CA GLN A 225 -3.78 -15.27 16.71
C GLN A 225 -4.18 -13.92 17.32
N GLY A 226 -3.91 -12.83 16.60
CA GLY A 226 -4.14 -11.46 17.00
C GLY A 226 -2.87 -10.80 17.50
N TYR A 227 -2.56 -9.62 16.98
CA TYR A 227 -1.52 -8.77 17.56
C TYR A 227 -2.09 -8.05 18.78
N SER A 228 -1.58 -8.36 19.96
CA SER A 228 -1.82 -7.54 21.15
C SER A 228 -0.91 -6.31 21.05
N ILE A 229 -1.50 -5.14 20.80
CA ILE A 229 -0.76 -3.87 20.90
C ILE A 229 -0.39 -3.70 22.37
N PRO A 230 0.91 -3.78 22.75
CA PRO A 230 1.28 -3.61 24.14
C PRO A 230 0.97 -2.18 24.56
N PHE A 231 0.20 -2.02 25.64
CA PHE A 231 -0.03 -0.69 26.20
C PHE A 231 1.29 -0.14 26.77
N SER A 232 1.61 1.11 26.42
CA SER A 232 2.75 1.82 27.01
C SER A 232 2.56 2.09 28.50
N LYS A 233 1.30 2.21 28.94
CA LYS A 233 0.86 2.27 30.33
C LYS A 233 -0.48 1.55 30.41
N GLU A 234 -0.64 0.69 31.41
CA GLU A 234 -1.90 -0.02 31.61
C GLU A 234 -3.06 1.00 31.71
N PRO A 235 -4.08 0.88 30.85
CA PRO A 235 -5.18 1.82 30.85
C PRO A 235 -5.92 1.72 32.18
N PRO A 236 -6.40 2.85 32.75
CA PRO A 236 -7.14 2.81 34.00
C PRO A 236 -8.46 2.08 33.77
N PHE A 237 -8.66 1.01 34.54
CA PHE A 237 -9.91 0.26 34.54
C PHE A 237 -11.01 1.13 35.17
N GLN A 238 -12.05 1.44 34.39
CA GLN A 238 -13.09 2.39 34.77
C GLN A 238 -14.45 1.70 34.93
N ARG A 239 -15.29 2.25 35.81
CA ARG A 239 -16.70 1.85 35.90
C ARG A 239 -17.45 2.46 34.71
N LEU A 240 -18.18 1.63 33.97
CA LEU A 240 -18.97 2.03 32.81
C LEU A 240 -20.35 2.56 33.25
N VAL A 241 -20.36 3.49 34.22
CA VAL A 241 -21.58 4.08 34.77
C VAL A 241 -21.47 5.60 34.64
N PRO A 242 -22.49 6.29 34.08
CA PRO A 242 -22.51 7.75 34.03
C PRO A 242 -22.41 8.37 35.43
N PRO A 243 -21.82 9.56 35.57
CA PRO A 243 -21.30 10.43 34.51
C PRO A 243 -19.89 10.05 34.05
N PHE A 244 -19.65 10.09 32.74
CA PHE A 244 -18.32 9.90 32.17
C PHE A 244 -17.51 11.20 32.20
N SER A 245 -16.19 11.08 32.37
CA SER A 245 -15.26 12.21 32.23
C SER A 245 -15.42 12.85 30.85
N ARG A 246 -15.43 14.19 30.77
CA ARG A 246 -15.60 14.92 29.50
C ARG A 246 -14.62 14.49 28.39
N LEU A 247 -13.41 14.08 28.77
CA LEU A 247 -12.36 13.61 27.84
C LEU A 247 -12.61 12.19 27.29
N ALA A 248 -13.51 11.43 27.90
CA ALA A 248 -13.90 10.08 27.48
C ALA A 248 -15.20 10.07 26.67
N ILE A 249 -15.82 11.23 26.46
CA ILE A 249 -17.07 11.37 25.72
C ILE A 249 -16.74 11.72 24.27
N THR A 250 -17.24 10.89 23.36
CA THR A 250 -17.26 11.22 21.94
C THR A 250 -18.31 12.30 21.67
N PRO A 251 -17.95 13.43 21.03
CA PRO A 251 -18.93 14.45 20.65
C PRO A 251 -20.01 13.86 19.73
N PRO A 252 -21.30 14.27 19.89
CA PRO A 252 -22.36 13.78 19.01
C PRO A 252 -22.11 14.25 17.58
N SER A 253 -22.18 13.32 16.63
CA SER A 253 -22.10 13.67 15.21
C SER A 253 -22.98 12.71 14.40
N PRO A 254 -23.95 13.23 13.61
CA PRO A 254 -24.79 12.42 12.74
C PRO A 254 -24.04 11.44 11.82
N PRO A 255 -22.90 11.80 11.19
CA PRO A 255 -22.17 10.83 10.36
C PRO A 255 -21.59 9.67 11.18
N MET A 256 -21.17 9.91 12.42
CA MET A 256 -20.64 8.85 13.27
C MET A 256 -21.75 7.92 13.75
N ASP A 257 -22.93 8.46 14.05
CA ASP A 257 -24.09 7.66 14.41
C ASP A 257 -24.48 6.70 13.27
N GLY A 258 -24.43 7.18 12.02
CA GLY A 258 -24.65 6.34 10.83
C GLY A 258 -23.66 5.18 10.70
N GLU A 259 -22.36 5.44 10.92
CA GLU A 259 -21.33 4.40 10.88
C GLU A 259 -21.44 3.41 12.05
N ILE A 260 -21.77 3.89 13.25
CA ILE A 260 -22.02 3.00 14.40
C ILE A 260 -23.20 2.07 14.12
N LEU A 261 -24.29 2.58 13.53
CA LEU A 261 -25.44 1.76 13.15
C LEU A 261 -25.07 0.72 12.08
N SER A 262 -24.33 1.13 11.04
CA SER A 262 -23.81 0.22 10.01
C SER A 262 -22.94 -0.91 10.60
N LEU A 263 -22.08 -0.58 11.56
CA LEU A 263 -21.24 -1.56 12.26
C LEU A 263 -22.05 -2.49 13.19
N LEU A 264 -23.13 -2.00 13.79
CA LEU A 264 -24.06 -2.82 14.57
C LEU A 264 -24.85 -3.78 13.67
N GLU A 265 -25.38 -3.30 12.55
CA GLU A 265 -26.15 -4.09 11.58
C GLU A 265 -25.30 -5.20 10.94
N SER A 266 -24.04 -4.89 10.61
CA SER A 266 -23.09 -5.88 10.10
C SER A 266 -22.54 -6.84 11.17
N GLY A 267 -22.91 -6.64 12.45
CA GLY A 267 -22.45 -7.48 13.56
C GLY A 267 -20.95 -7.33 13.88
N MET A 268 -20.34 -6.22 13.44
CA MET A 268 -18.91 -5.92 13.68
C MET A 268 -18.68 -5.39 15.11
N ILE A 269 -19.68 -4.72 15.68
CA ILE A 269 -19.68 -4.25 17.08
C ILE A 269 -20.97 -4.68 17.78
N VAL A 270 -20.95 -4.71 19.12
CA VAL A 270 -22.10 -5.11 19.95
C VAL A 270 -22.24 -4.14 21.13
N PRO A 271 -23.46 -3.79 21.57
CA PRO A 271 -23.65 -3.01 22.79
C PRO A 271 -23.07 -3.73 24.01
N SER A 272 -22.18 -3.06 24.72
CA SER A 272 -21.58 -3.61 25.94
C SER A 272 -22.61 -3.67 27.08
N ARG A 273 -22.66 -4.82 27.77
CA ARG A 273 -23.45 -5.03 29.00
C ARG A 273 -22.59 -5.00 30.27
N GLU A 274 -21.29 -4.82 30.08
CA GLU A 274 -20.32 -4.87 31.17
C GLU A 274 -20.40 -3.61 32.04
N LYS A 275 -20.20 -3.77 33.34
CA LYS A 275 -20.25 -2.66 34.31
C LYS A 275 -18.91 -1.96 34.47
N SER A 276 -17.86 -2.51 33.88
CA SER A 276 -16.50 -2.01 33.99
C SER A 276 -15.68 -2.35 32.75
N GLY A 277 -14.74 -1.49 32.39
CA GLY A 277 -13.90 -1.68 31.23
C GLY A 277 -13.13 -0.42 30.87
N PHE A 278 -12.86 -0.26 29.58
CA PHE A 278 -12.13 0.87 29.02
C PHE A 278 -13.06 1.70 28.13
N ILE A 279 -12.93 3.02 28.23
CA ILE A 279 -13.65 3.98 27.38
C ILE A 279 -12.60 4.74 26.57
N SER A 280 -12.80 4.77 25.26
CA SER A 280 -11.99 5.59 24.36
C SER A 280 -12.91 6.52 23.58
N PRO A 281 -12.57 7.81 23.46
CA PRO A 281 -13.27 8.69 22.53
C PRO A 281 -13.02 8.21 21.09
N MET A 282 -14.04 8.34 20.25
CA MET A 282 -13.97 8.05 18.82
C MET A 282 -13.97 9.35 18.03
N PHE A 283 -13.40 9.33 16.83
CA PHE A 283 -13.43 10.46 15.91
C PHE A 283 -13.41 9.93 14.48
N LEU A 284 -14.10 10.63 13.58
CA LEU A 284 -14.11 10.29 12.16
C LEU A 284 -12.88 10.87 11.47
N VAL A 285 -12.34 10.12 10.52
CA VAL A 285 -11.25 10.57 9.65
C VAL A 285 -11.69 10.40 8.21
N THR A 286 -11.74 11.50 7.46
CA THR A 286 -12.07 11.45 6.04
C THR A 286 -11.00 10.67 5.28
N LYS A 287 -11.39 9.62 4.55
CA LYS A 287 -10.48 8.94 3.65
C LYS A 287 -10.12 9.88 2.48
N PRO A 288 -8.91 9.77 1.91
CA PRO A 288 -8.48 10.62 0.79
C PRO A 288 -9.36 10.50 -0.46
N ASP A 289 -10.21 9.47 -0.53
CA ASP A 289 -11.13 9.19 -1.63
C ASP A 289 -12.48 9.94 -1.48
N GLY A 290 -12.63 10.79 -0.45
CA GLY A 290 -13.84 11.59 -0.21
C GLY A 290 -14.96 10.84 0.52
N CYS A 291 -14.80 9.54 0.75
CA CYS A 291 -15.71 8.76 1.59
C CYS A 291 -15.31 8.92 3.07
N SER A 292 -16.23 9.36 3.91
CA SER A 292 -16.04 9.32 5.37
C SER A 292 -16.45 7.92 5.85
N THR A 293 -15.68 7.33 6.77
CA THR A 293 -16.07 6.17 7.58
C THR A 293 -15.68 6.43 9.01
#